data_AF-M2RFC3-F1
#
_entry.id   AF-M2RFC3-F1
#
_cell.length_a   1.000
_cell.length_b   1.000
_cell.length_c   1.000
_cell.angle_alpha   90.00
_cell.angle_beta   90.00
_cell.angle_gamma   90.00
#
_symmetry.space_group_name_H-M   'P 1'
#
loop_
_entity.id
_entity.type
_entity.pdbx_description
1 polymer ?
#
loop_
_entity_poly.entity_id
_entity_poly.type
_entity_poly.pdbx_seq_one_letter_code
_entity_poly.pdbx_strand_id
1 'polypeptide(L)'
;MPANIVLAIFLLTPLVSVALYRNAYNRLPLPPGPRALPFIGNLLSIPRADKYPWRVYAEWMQLYGDIIHMKVLGRNIIVLNSLRAVQDLIERRTSTYQDRGTTEIIKLAGWDWSLGMMDYGRRWREHRQLFHQFFNEQAVRAYEPYLRDGARSLLKRLYHTPEDPIRHFDYVITETILSMTYGIHAVGEDDVYVKLLQASGESIEEGLVAGSFWVDFLPALKYVPSWMPGTSWQKKVARWNKETESVREVPWANMVSNTPIPSIAANLSERIDELDGDEHAKLQEISKNVCAVVYAGELTPGGAGTLSAALQTLIFAMVLHPEAQNRAQQELDQVVGSERLPDFADAGSLPYTRALLKECMRWQPVAPLSVPRRRILHDPETFPEPDEFRPERYLKDGMLNPDMIDPAAVVFGTGRR
;
A
#
# COMPACT_ATOMS: atom_id res chain seq x y z
N MET A 1 -43.60 12.16 32.45
CA MET A 1 -43.34 10.79 31.95
C MET A 1 -44.27 9.83 32.68
N PRO A 2 -44.91 8.87 32.00
CA PRO A 2 -45.72 7.86 32.69
C PRO A 2 -44.84 7.05 33.65
N ALA A 3 -45.34 6.80 34.86
CA ALA A 3 -44.62 6.14 35.96
C ALA A 3 -43.99 4.78 35.55
N ASN A 4 -44.60 4.10 34.58
CA ASN A 4 -44.12 2.84 34.03
C ASN A 4 -42.78 2.96 33.29
N ILE A 5 -42.46 4.11 32.69
CA ILE A 5 -41.16 4.33 32.01
C ILE A 5 -40.04 4.53 33.04
N VAL A 6 -40.33 5.27 34.12
CA VAL A 6 -39.37 5.49 35.21
C VAL A 6 -39.03 4.17 35.90
N LEU A 7 -40.05 3.33 36.16
CA LEU A 7 -39.88 2.01 36.77
C LEU A 7 -39.10 1.06 35.85
N ALA A 8 -39.37 1.06 34.54
CA ALA A 8 -38.63 0.26 33.57
C ALA A 8 -37.15 0.68 33.48
N ILE A 9 -36.85 1.99 33.50
CA ILE A 9 -35.47 2.49 33.51
C ILE A 9 -34.75 2.07 34.80
N PHE A 10 -35.42 2.15 35.96
CA PHE A 10 -34.87 1.76 37.26
C PHE A 10 -34.59 0.25 37.38
N LEU A 11 -35.37 -0.60 36.70
CA LEU A 11 -35.19 -2.05 36.69
C LEU A 11 -34.19 -2.51 35.61
N LEU A 12 -34.12 -1.82 34.47
CA LEU A 12 -33.18 -2.14 33.39
C LEU A 12 -31.75 -1.66 33.69
N THR A 13 -31.59 -0.54 34.40
CA THR A 13 -30.26 -0.01 34.77
C THR A 13 -29.39 -1.00 35.55
N PRO A 14 -29.85 -1.70 36.61
CA PRO A 14 -29.03 -2.70 37.30
C PRO A 14 -28.78 -3.94 36.45
N LEU A 15 -29.74 -4.38 35.62
CA LEU A 15 -29.55 -5.49 34.69
C LEU A 15 -28.49 -5.17 33.62
N VAL A 16 -28.55 -3.98 33.03
CA VAL A 16 -27.54 -3.47 32.08
C VAL A 16 -26.20 -3.28 32.79
N SER A 17 -26.19 -2.77 34.02
CA SER A 17 -24.96 -2.59 34.80
C SER A 17 -24.30 -3.93 35.15
N VAL A 18 -25.09 -4.93 35.56
CA VAL A 18 -24.60 -6.30 35.83
C VAL A 18 -24.15 -6.98 34.54
N ALA A 19 -24.87 -6.79 33.42
CA ALA A 19 -24.47 -7.30 32.12
C ALA A 19 -23.15 -6.67 31.65
N LEU A 20 -22.98 -5.34 31.78
CA LEU A 20 -21.76 -4.61 31.46
C LEU A 20 -20.60 -5.01 32.40
N TYR A 21 -20.87 -5.18 33.70
CA TYR A 21 -19.89 -5.57 34.70
C TYR A 21 -19.41 -7.02 34.50
N ARG A 22 -20.32 -7.98 34.24
CA ARG A 22 -19.97 -9.35 33.87
C ARG A 22 -19.21 -9.42 32.55
N ASN A 23 -19.61 -8.62 31.55
CA ASN A 23 -18.87 -8.55 30.30
C ASN A 23 -17.47 -7.97 30.51
N ALA A 24 -17.29 -7.04 31.44
CA ALA A 24 -15.98 -6.48 31.78
C ALA A 24 -15.11 -7.47 32.59
N TYR A 25 -15.70 -8.26 33.49
CA TYR A 25 -14.98 -9.20 34.35
C TYR A 25 -14.46 -10.45 33.62
N ASN A 26 -15.15 -10.89 32.56
CA ASN A 26 -14.76 -12.06 31.77
C ASN A 26 -13.82 -11.73 30.60
N ARG A 27 -13.35 -10.48 30.48
CA ARG A 27 -12.46 -10.07 29.41
C ARG A 27 -11.04 -9.99 29.95
N LEU A 28 -10.14 -10.68 29.26
CA LEU A 28 -8.71 -10.44 29.43
C LEU A 28 -8.43 -8.93 29.27
N PRO A 29 -7.47 -8.38 30.03
CA PRO A 29 -7.13 -6.97 29.89
C PRO A 29 -6.71 -6.68 28.45
N LEU A 30 -7.21 -5.55 27.92
CA LEU A 30 -6.73 -5.05 26.64
C LEU A 30 -5.27 -4.62 26.77
N PRO A 31 -4.50 -4.60 25.67
CA PRO A 31 -3.14 -4.07 25.70
C PRO A 31 -3.12 -2.63 26.27
N PRO A 32 -1.98 -2.19 26.83
CA PRO A 32 -1.84 -0.83 27.34
C PRO A 32 -1.87 0.21 26.22
N GLY A 33 -2.09 1.48 26.57
CA GLY A 33 -2.06 2.56 25.61
C GLY A 33 -2.48 3.91 26.21
N PRO A 34 -2.51 4.97 25.38
CA PRO A 34 -2.88 6.31 25.84
C PRO A 34 -4.28 6.33 26.46
N ARG A 35 -4.45 7.14 27.50
CA ARG A 35 -5.73 7.24 28.23
C ARG A 35 -6.84 7.73 27.30
N ALA A 36 -7.87 6.91 27.14
CA ALA A 36 -9.05 7.24 26.35
C ALA A 36 -9.95 8.25 27.07
N LEU A 37 -10.40 9.29 26.37
CA LEU A 37 -11.41 10.22 26.86
C LEU A 37 -12.81 9.59 26.80
N PRO A 38 -13.76 10.02 27.65
CA PRO A 38 -15.14 9.57 27.58
C PRO A 38 -15.74 9.81 26.18
N PHE A 39 -16.52 8.84 25.68
CA PHE A 39 -17.22 8.83 24.37
C PHE A 39 -16.35 8.86 23.11
N ILE A 40 -15.39 9.78 23.01
CA ILE A 40 -14.54 9.95 21.82
C ILE A 40 -13.29 9.07 21.83
N GLY A 41 -12.89 8.58 23.00
CA GLY A 41 -11.70 7.77 23.18
C GLY A 41 -10.40 8.55 22.93
N ASN A 42 -9.50 8.01 22.12
CA ASN A 42 -8.20 8.55 21.76
C ASN A 42 -8.24 9.41 20.48
N LEU A 43 -9.42 9.87 20.03
CA LEU A 43 -9.54 10.69 18.81
C LEU A 43 -8.63 11.94 18.85
N LEU A 44 -8.42 12.54 20.02
CA LEU A 44 -7.53 13.69 20.18
C LEU A 44 -6.06 13.31 20.40
N SER A 45 -5.80 12.06 20.73
CA SER A 45 -4.45 11.52 20.99
C SER A 45 -3.86 10.83 19.77
N ILE A 46 -4.67 10.47 18.76
CA ILE A 46 -4.19 9.81 17.56
C ILE A 46 -3.22 10.74 16.82
N PRO A 47 -2.00 10.29 16.52
CA PRO A 47 -1.05 11.08 15.77
C PRO A 47 -1.62 11.40 14.38
N ARG A 48 -1.58 12.69 14.01
CA ARG A 48 -2.05 13.16 12.70
C ARG A 48 -1.02 12.84 11.62
N ALA A 49 -1.49 12.71 10.37
CA ALA A 49 -0.67 12.33 9.22
C ALA A 49 0.49 13.32 8.96
N ASP A 50 0.25 14.62 9.18
CA ASP A 50 1.23 15.71 9.06
C ASP A 50 2.35 15.68 10.10
N LYS A 51 2.25 14.80 11.11
CA LYS A 51 3.21 14.70 12.23
C LYS A 51 3.97 13.37 12.26
N TYR A 52 4.19 12.74 11.11
CA TYR A 52 4.96 11.50 11.00
C TYR A 52 4.51 10.44 12.02
N PRO A 53 3.26 9.96 11.94
CA PRO A 53 2.61 9.14 12.97
C PRO A 53 3.41 7.92 13.44
N TRP A 54 4.23 7.33 12.57
CA TRP A 54 5.12 6.22 12.92
C TRP A 54 6.18 6.57 13.97
N ARG A 55 6.64 7.83 14.04
CA ARG A 55 7.58 8.29 15.07
C ARG A 55 6.92 8.29 16.44
N VAL A 56 5.70 8.83 16.51
CA VAL A 56 4.93 8.86 17.77
C VAL A 56 4.62 7.45 18.25
N TYR A 57 4.25 6.54 17.36
CA TYR A 57 4.03 5.14 17.73
C TYR A 57 5.30 4.42 18.20
N ALA A 58 6.46 4.78 17.65
CA ALA A 58 7.76 4.27 18.11
C ALA A 58 8.11 4.82 19.50
N GLU A 59 7.86 6.09 19.79
CA GLU A 59 8.02 6.68 21.12
C GLU A 59 7.08 6.00 22.14
N TRP A 60 5.83 5.78 21.76
CA TRP A 60 4.84 5.12 22.61
C TRP A 60 5.17 3.67 22.92
N MET A 61 5.95 2.97 22.08
CA MET A 61 6.44 1.63 22.42
C MET A 61 7.27 1.65 23.71
N GLN A 62 8.05 2.71 23.95
CA GLN A 62 8.84 2.85 25.18
C GLN A 62 7.95 3.05 26.43
N LEU A 63 6.72 3.54 26.24
CA LEU A 63 5.77 3.83 27.31
C LEU A 63 4.79 2.68 27.57
N TYR A 64 4.36 1.98 26.51
CA TYR A 64 3.28 1.00 26.57
C TYR A 64 3.71 -0.41 26.11
N GLY A 65 4.89 -0.56 25.50
CA GLY A 65 5.41 -1.84 25.02
C GLY A 65 5.02 -2.20 23.58
N ASP A 66 5.21 -3.47 23.24
CA ASP A 66 5.14 -4.03 21.88
C ASP A 66 3.77 -3.94 21.21
N ILE A 67 2.70 -3.94 22.00
CA ILE A 67 1.31 -3.92 21.51
C ILE A 67 0.59 -2.79 22.22
N ILE A 68 0.16 -1.81 21.45
CA ILE A 68 -0.55 -0.63 21.96
C ILE A 68 -2.02 -0.72 21.55
N HIS A 69 -2.90 -0.47 22.51
CA HIS A 69 -4.33 -0.34 22.27
C HIS A 69 -4.75 1.13 22.29
N MET A 70 -5.58 1.50 21.33
CA MET A 70 -6.35 2.73 21.36
C MET A 70 -7.80 2.46 21.04
N LYS A 71 -8.67 3.37 21.43
CA LYS A 71 -10.08 3.36 21.06
C LYS A 71 -10.47 4.67 20.43
N VAL A 72 -10.94 4.68 19.19
CA VAL A 72 -11.41 5.90 18.52
C VAL A 72 -12.88 5.73 18.18
N LEU A 73 -13.75 6.57 18.76
CA LEU A 73 -15.19 6.58 18.50
C LEU A 73 -15.82 5.17 18.54
N GLY A 74 -15.46 4.38 19.56
CA GLY A 74 -15.99 3.02 19.75
C GLY A 74 -15.19 1.91 19.08
N ARG A 75 -14.34 2.21 18.09
CA ARG A 75 -13.50 1.23 17.37
C ARG A 75 -12.18 1.01 18.10
N ASN A 76 -11.76 -0.25 18.26
CA ASN A 76 -10.46 -0.59 18.80
C ASN A 76 -9.40 -0.55 17.70
N ILE A 77 -8.28 0.11 17.97
CA ILE A 77 -7.10 0.17 17.11
C ILE A 77 -5.98 -0.52 17.88
N ILE A 78 -5.31 -1.46 17.24
CA ILE A 78 -4.15 -2.15 17.79
C ILE A 78 -2.94 -1.76 16.94
N VAL A 79 -1.94 -1.17 17.58
CA VAL A 79 -0.64 -0.88 16.96
C VAL A 79 0.33 -1.94 17.43
N LEU A 80 0.88 -2.69 16.49
CA LEU A 80 1.99 -3.61 16.75
C LEU A 80 3.28 -2.79 16.59
N ASN A 81 4.32 -3.03 17.37
CA ASN A 81 5.59 -2.30 17.26
C ASN A 81 6.82 -3.21 17.26
N SER A 82 6.66 -4.52 17.45
CA SER A 82 7.76 -5.49 17.37
C SER A 82 7.53 -6.53 16.28
N LEU A 83 8.62 -7.04 15.70
CA LEU A 83 8.58 -8.11 14.70
C LEU A 83 7.89 -9.36 15.27
N ARG A 84 8.20 -9.70 16.52
CA ARG A 84 7.57 -10.82 17.23
C ARG A 84 6.05 -10.66 17.31
N ALA A 85 5.54 -9.48 17.67
CA ALA A 85 4.10 -9.25 17.73
C ALA A 85 3.44 -9.38 16.34
N VAL A 86 4.11 -8.92 15.28
CA VAL A 86 3.65 -9.09 13.89
C VAL A 86 3.63 -10.57 13.51
N GLN A 87 4.70 -11.32 13.77
CA GLN A 87 4.76 -12.75 13.46
C GLN A 87 3.70 -13.55 14.26
N ASP A 88 3.55 -13.28 15.55
CA ASP A 88 2.62 -14.00 16.42
C ASP A 88 1.14 -13.73 16.07
N LEU A 89 0.82 -12.51 15.64
CA LEU A 89 -0.56 -12.12 15.32
C LEU A 89 -0.87 -12.20 13.84
N ILE A 90 -0.06 -11.62 12.96
CA ILE A 90 -0.37 -11.52 11.53
C ILE A 90 0.01 -12.82 10.80
N GLU A 91 1.19 -13.40 11.05
CA GLU A 91 1.65 -14.59 10.32
C GLU A 91 1.09 -15.90 10.88
N ARG A 92 1.29 -16.15 12.18
CA ARG A 92 0.85 -17.41 12.81
C ARG A 92 -0.66 -17.53 12.89
N ARG A 93 -1.37 -16.42 13.00
CA ARG A 93 -2.84 -16.37 13.05
C ARG A 93 -3.42 -15.74 11.80
N THR A 94 -2.78 -15.99 10.66
CA THR A 94 -3.18 -15.49 9.35
C THR A 94 -4.69 -15.58 9.15
N SER A 95 -5.36 -16.71 9.39
CA SER A 95 -6.81 -16.86 9.16
C SER A 95 -7.71 -15.89 9.95
N THR A 96 -7.22 -15.29 11.04
CA THR A 96 -7.99 -14.40 11.93
C THR A 96 -7.86 -12.93 11.55
N TYR A 97 -6.71 -12.50 11.02
CA TYR A 97 -6.37 -11.09 10.79
C TYR A 97 -6.15 -10.75 9.29
N GLN A 98 -7.03 -11.24 8.41
CA GLN A 98 -6.95 -10.99 6.95
C GLN A 98 -7.86 -9.88 6.46
N ASP A 99 -8.77 -9.46 7.33
CA ASP A 99 -9.76 -8.46 6.98
C ASP A 99 -9.16 -7.06 7.11
N ARG A 100 -9.39 -6.23 6.10
CA ARG A 100 -8.93 -4.83 6.07
C ARG A 100 -9.87 -3.93 6.85
N GLY A 101 -11.14 -4.34 7.03
CA GLY A 101 -12.17 -3.50 7.64
C GLY A 101 -12.37 -2.22 6.83
N THR A 102 -12.56 -2.36 5.52
CA THR A 102 -12.62 -1.24 4.57
C THR A 102 -13.67 -0.24 4.99
N THR A 103 -13.25 1.02 5.09
CA THR A 103 -14.09 2.12 5.54
C THR A 103 -15.24 2.34 4.55
N GLU A 104 -16.38 2.81 5.05
CA GLU A 104 -17.56 3.04 4.20
C GLU A 104 -17.24 4.12 3.16
N ILE A 105 -16.42 5.11 3.53
CA ILE A 105 -15.97 6.14 2.60
C ILE A 105 -15.19 5.59 1.41
N ILE A 106 -14.30 4.61 1.60
CA ILE A 106 -13.52 3.99 0.52
C ILE A 106 -14.43 3.16 -0.41
N LYS A 107 -15.45 2.49 0.15
CA LYS A 107 -16.47 1.79 -0.64
C LYS A 107 -17.28 2.77 -1.47
N LEU A 108 -17.74 3.87 -0.88
CA LEU A 108 -18.50 4.90 -1.60
C LEU A 108 -17.65 5.62 -2.66
N ALA A 109 -16.34 5.78 -2.41
CA ALA A 109 -15.39 6.30 -3.38
C ALA A 109 -15.09 5.34 -4.54
N GLY A 110 -15.67 4.13 -4.55
CA GLY A 110 -15.60 3.20 -5.69
C GLY A 110 -14.39 2.27 -5.68
N TRP A 111 -13.70 2.08 -4.56
CA TRP A 111 -12.51 1.23 -4.46
C TRP A 111 -12.80 -0.22 -4.05
N ASP A 112 -14.07 -0.65 -4.03
CA ASP A 112 -14.46 -1.99 -3.59
C ASP A 112 -13.95 -3.12 -4.52
N TRP A 113 -13.55 -2.77 -5.75
CA TRP A 113 -12.88 -3.66 -6.70
C TRP A 113 -11.37 -3.81 -6.47
N SER A 114 -10.73 -2.94 -5.67
CA SER A 114 -9.28 -2.99 -5.47
C SER A 114 -8.88 -4.13 -4.54
N LEU A 115 -7.94 -4.97 -4.97
CA LEU A 115 -7.44 -6.10 -4.19
C LEU A 115 -6.85 -5.66 -2.84
N GLY A 116 -6.35 -4.42 -2.74
CA GLY A 116 -5.85 -3.84 -1.50
C GLY A 116 -6.96 -3.51 -0.49
N MET A 117 -8.17 -3.21 -0.97
CA MET A 117 -9.34 -2.73 -0.21
C MET A 117 -10.50 -3.74 -0.15
N MET A 118 -10.44 -4.84 -0.90
CA MET A 118 -11.45 -5.90 -0.81
C MET A 118 -11.44 -6.55 0.57
N ASP A 119 -12.61 -6.86 1.12
CA ASP A 119 -12.75 -7.70 2.30
C ASP A 119 -12.30 -9.15 1.97
N TYR A 120 -11.73 -9.86 2.95
CA TYR A 120 -11.27 -11.23 2.69
C TYR A 120 -12.44 -12.18 2.46
N GLY A 121 -12.40 -12.95 1.38
CA GLY A 121 -13.48 -13.88 1.03
C GLY A 121 -13.26 -14.59 -0.30
N ARG A 122 -14.34 -15.18 -0.84
CA ARG A 122 -14.31 -15.84 -2.15
C ARG A 122 -13.90 -14.87 -3.26
N ARG A 123 -14.54 -13.68 -3.34
CA ARG A 123 -14.22 -12.63 -4.32
C ARG A 123 -12.73 -12.27 -4.29
N TRP A 124 -12.20 -11.96 -3.11
CA TRP A 124 -10.77 -11.65 -2.96
C TRP A 124 -9.86 -12.79 -3.42
N ARG A 125 -10.16 -14.05 -3.06
CA ARG A 125 -9.35 -15.21 -3.46
C ARG A 125 -9.32 -15.40 -4.98
N GLU A 126 -10.47 -15.25 -5.65
CA GLU A 126 -10.57 -15.35 -7.10
C GLU A 126 -9.73 -14.26 -7.79
N HIS A 127 -9.79 -13.01 -7.30
CA HIS A 127 -8.96 -11.91 -7.81
C HIS A 127 -7.48 -12.12 -7.54
N ARG A 128 -7.11 -12.54 -6.32
CA ARG A 128 -5.72 -12.84 -5.94
C ARG A 128 -5.14 -13.97 -6.78
N GLN A 129 -5.94 -15.00 -7.05
CA GLN A 129 -5.52 -16.13 -7.88
C GLN A 129 -5.22 -15.68 -9.31
N LEU A 130 -6.12 -14.90 -9.94
CA LEU A 130 -5.87 -14.38 -11.29
C LEU A 130 -4.66 -13.43 -11.30
N PHE A 131 -4.57 -12.49 -10.36
CA PHE A 131 -3.40 -11.60 -10.23
C PHE A 131 -2.09 -12.40 -10.12
N HIS A 132 -2.05 -13.46 -9.30
CA HIS A 132 -0.84 -14.25 -9.10
C HIS A 132 -0.41 -15.06 -10.34
N GLN A 133 -1.32 -15.34 -11.29
CA GLN A 133 -0.94 -15.98 -12.56
C GLN A 133 0.04 -15.10 -13.37
N PHE A 134 -0.12 -13.78 -13.28
CA PHE A 134 0.70 -12.81 -13.99
C PHE A 134 1.89 -12.29 -13.16
N PHE A 135 1.77 -12.27 -11.83
CA PHE A 135 2.77 -11.67 -10.93
C PHE A 135 3.45 -12.65 -9.98
N ASN A 136 3.58 -13.93 -10.35
CA ASN A 136 4.46 -14.86 -9.64
C ASN A 136 5.93 -14.71 -10.11
N GLU A 137 6.86 -15.29 -9.35
CA GLU A 137 8.32 -15.16 -9.58
C GLU A 137 8.77 -15.55 -10.99
N GLN A 138 8.09 -16.50 -11.64
CA GLN A 138 8.40 -16.91 -13.00
C GLN A 138 7.76 -15.97 -14.03
N ALA A 139 6.48 -15.65 -13.84
CA ALA A 139 5.72 -14.83 -14.78
C ALA A 139 6.28 -13.41 -14.93
N VAL A 140 6.77 -12.81 -13.83
CA VAL A 140 7.32 -11.45 -13.87
C VAL A 140 8.54 -11.29 -14.77
N ARG A 141 9.27 -12.37 -15.09
CA ARG A 141 10.41 -12.32 -16.02
C ARG A 141 10.00 -11.96 -17.45
N ALA A 142 8.75 -12.26 -17.82
CA ALA A 142 8.20 -11.85 -19.12
C ALA A 142 8.12 -10.32 -19.25
N TYR A 143 8.19 -9.58 -18.15
CA TYR A 143 8.10 -8.12 -18.12
C TYR A 143 9.45 -7.40 -18.16
N GLU A 144 10.57 -8.13 -18.10
CA GLU A 144 11.92 -7.56 -18.19
C GLU A 144 12.12 -6.63 -19.40
N PRO A 145 11.60 -6.91 -20.61
CA PRO A 145 11.70 -5.98 -21.74
C PRO A 145 11.06 -4.62 -21.46
N TYR A 146 9.85 -4.59 -20.89
CA TYR A 146 9.16 -3.34 -20.53
C TYR A 146 9.96 -2.54 -19.49
N LEU A 147 10.47 -3.22 -18.46
CA LEU A 147 11.29 -2.59 -17.42
C LEU A 147 12.60 -2.04 -17.98
N ARG A 148 13.24 -2.76 -18.91
CA ARG A 148 14.48 -2.33 -19.59
C ARG A 148 14.24 -1.08 -20.43
N ASP A 149 13.15 -1.05 -21.19
CA ASP A 149 12.81 0.10 -22.04
C ASP A 149 12.40 1.31 -21.21
N GLY A 150 11.62 1.10 -20.14
CA GLY A 150 11.31 2.12 -19.15
C GLY A 150 12.57 2.71 -18.52
N ALA A 151 13.49 1.88 -18.01
CA ALA A 151 14.74 2.35 -17.42
C ALA A 151 15.58 3.19 -18.41
N ARG A 152 15.69 2.75 -19.68
CA ARG A 152 16.40 3.50 -20.73
C ARG A 152 15.70 4.82 -21.08
N SER A 153 14.38 4.83 -21.12
CA SER A 153 13.57 6.04 -21.32
C SER A 153 13.81 7.05 -20.19
N LEU A 154 13.80 6.58 -18.94
CA LEU A 154 14.09 7.40 -17.77
C LEU A 154 15.49 8.02 -17.82
N LEU A 155 16.52 7.22 -18.13
CA LEU A 155 17.89 7.72 -18.23
C LEU A 155 18.04 8.82 -19.29
N LYS A 156 17.41 8.67 -20.45
CA LYS A 156 17.41 9.71 -21.50
C LYS A 156 16.75 11.00 -21.02
N ARG A 157 15.62 10.89 -20.32
CA ARG A 157 14.91 12.06 -19.78
C ARG A 157 15.71 12.77 -18.71
N LEU A 158 16.30 12.03 -17.77
CA LEU A 158 17.18 12.59 -16.75
C LEU A 158 18.42 13.27 -17.36
N TYR A 159 18.96 12.72 -18.46
CA TYR A 159 20.08 13.34 -19.17
C TYR A 159 19.70 14.67 -19.83
N HIS A 160 18.50 14.76 -20.41
CA HIS A 160 18.05 15.97 -21.11
C HIS A 160 17.42 17.03 -20.19
N THR A 161 16.77 16.63 -19.09
CA THR A 161 16.04 17.52 -18.19
C THR A 161 16.17 17.03 -16.74
N PRO A 162 17.35 17.23 -16.11
CA PRO A 162 17.63 16.74 -14.76
C PRO A 162 16.93 17.51 -13.63
N GLU A 163 16.27 18.64 -13.93
CA GLU A 163 15.76 19.59 -12.93
C GLU A 163 14.57 19.07 -12.13
N ASP A 164 13.76 18.17 -12.70
CA ASP A 164 12.60 17.57 -12.04
C ASP A 164 12.57 16.04 -12.25
N PRO A 165 13.41 15.28 -11.50
CA PRO A 165 13.50 13.83 -11.66
C PRO A 165 12.23 13.10 -11.23
N ILE A 166 11.47 13.66 -10.28
CA ILE A 166 10.27 13.05 -9.73
C ILE A 166 9.20 12.93 -10.81
N ARG A 167 9.00 14.01 -11.57
CA ARG A 167 8.04 14.04 -12.67
C ARG A 167 8.36 13.01 -13.75
N HIS A 168 9.65 12.78 -14.03
CA HIS A 168 10.08 11.72 -14.95
C HIS A 168 9.79 10.32 -14.40
N PHE A 169 9.94 10.09 -13.10
CA PHE A 169 9.62 8.80 -12.49
C PHE A 169 8.16 8.46 -12.67
N ASP A 170 7.26 9.34 -12.24
CA ASP A 170 5.82 9.08 -12.27
C ASP A 170 5.35 8.79 -13.70
N TYR A 171 5.82 9.56 -14.69
CA TYR A 171 5.49 9.32 -16.09
C TYR A 171 6.04 8.00 -16.62
N VAL A 172 7.35 7.74 -16.49
CA VAL A 172 7.98 6.56 -17.11
C VAL A 172 7.46 5.27 -16.47
N ILE A 173 7.26 5.26 -15.16
CA ILE A 173 6.72 4.10 -14.46
C ILE A 173 5.27 3.86 -14.90
N THR A 174 4.45 4.91 -14.97
CA THR A 174 3.06 4.82 -15.45
C THR A 174 3.00 4.29 -16.88
N GLU A 175 3.84 4.81 -17.79
CA GLU A 175 3.90 4.35 -19.17
C GLU A 175 4.32 2.88 -19.27
N THR A 176 5.33 2.47 -18.48
CA THR A 176 5.78 1.07 -18.42
C THR A 176 4.66 0.14 -17.98
N ILE A 177 3.91 0.53 -16.95
CA ILE A 177 2.78 -0.25 -16.42
C ILE A 177 1.62 -0.30 -17.41
N LEU A 178 1.28 0.81 -18.06
CA LEU A 178 0.23 0.86 -19.09
C LEU A 178 0.59 0.00 -20.29
N SER A 179 1.85 0.02 -20.73
CA SER A 179 2.34 -0.78 -21.84
C SER A 179 2.26 -2.28 -21.49
N MET A 180 2.77 -2.67 -20.32
CA MET A 180 2.72 -4.05 -19.84
C MET A 180 1.27 -4.55 -19.62
N THR A 181 0.41 -3.70 -19.06
CA THR A 181 -0.93 -4.12 -18.59
C THR A 181 -1.98 -4.03 -19.69
N TYR A 182 -1.95 -2.97 -20.50
CA TYR A 182 -2.98 -2.65 -21.50
C TYR A 182 -2.45 -2.54 -22.93
N GLY A 183 -1.13 -2.59 -23.15
CA GLY A 183 -0.52 -2.34 -24.46
C GLY A 183 -0.52 -0.86 -24.85
N ILE A 184 -0.83 0.02 -23.90
CA ILE A 184 -1.00 1.46 -24.14
C ILE A 184 0.34 2.17 -23.94
N HIS A 185 0.69 3.04 -24.88
CA HIS A 185 1.83 3.95 -24.75
C HIS A 185 1.33 5.36 -24.41
N ALA A 186 1.68 5.84 -23.22
CA ALA A 186 1.31 7.18 -22.77
C ALA A 186 2.14 8.27 -23.49
N VAL A 187 1.47 9.31 -23.98
CA VAL A 187 2.08 10.40 -24.76
C VAL A 187 2.50 11.53 -23.82
N GLY A 188 3.58 11.31 -23.08
CA GLY A 188 4.16 12.30 -22.18
C GLY A 188 3.43 12.49 -20.86
N GLU A 189 3.91 13.44 -20.07
CA GLU A 189 3.48 13.64 -18.67
C GLU A 189 2.07 14.24 -18.52
N ASP A 190 1.56 14.86 -19.57
CA ASP A 190 0.22 15.45 -19.61
C ASP A 190 -0.87 14.49 -20.10
N ASP A 191 -0.50 13.22 -20.28
CA ASP A 191 -1.36 12.17 -20.76
C ASP A 191 -2.56 11.96 -19.83
N VAL A 192 -3.70 11.63 -20.44
CA VAL A 192 -4.97 11.38 -19.75
C VAL A 192 -4.83 10.32 -18.65
N TYR A 193 -4.02 9.29 -18.85
CA TYR A 193 -3.85 8.20 -17.90
C TYR A 193 -3.16 8.71 -16.63
N VAL A 194 -2.04 9.42 -16.76
CA VAL A 194 -1.33 10.02 -15.61
C VAL A 194 -2.26 10.92 -14.80
N LYS A 195 -3.06 11.74 -15.47
CA LYS A 195 -4.05 12.64 -14.82
C LYS A 195 -5.18 11.89 -14.13
N LEU A 196 -5.63 10.75 -14.68
CA LEU A 196 -6.64 9.91 -14.04
C LEU A 196 -6.16 9.35 -12.70
N LEU A 197 -4.93 8.85 -12.63
CA LEU A 197 -4.34 8.37 -11.37
C LEU A 197 -4.27 9.51 -10.35
N GLN A 198 -3.67 10.65 -10.72
CA GLN A 198 -3.54 11.81 -9.84
C GLN A 198 -4.89 12.28 -9.28
N ALA A 199 -5.93 12.36 -10.13
CA ALA A 199 -7.27 12.76 -9.70
C ALA A 199 -7.87 11.79 -8.68
N SER A 200 -7.70 10.48 -8.89
CA SER A 200 -8.20 9.46 -7.95
C SER A 200 -7.46 9.43 -6.61
N GLY A 201 -6.24 9.98 -6.53
CA GLY A 201 -5.37 9.96 -5.35
C GLY A 201 -5.94 10.62 -4.11
N GLU A 202 -6.67 11.72 -4.28
CA GLU A 202 -7.29 12.46 -3.17
C GLU A 202 -8.23 11.57 -2.35
N SER A 203 -8.94 10.64 -3.01
CA SER A 203 -9.87 9.72 -2.35
C SER A 203 -9.16 8.73 -1.41
N ILE A 204 -7.95 8.30 -1.78
CA ILE A 204 -7.11 7.42 -0.97
C ILE A 204 -6.45 8.22 0.15
N GLU A 205 -5.90 9.39 -0.17
CA GLU A 205 -5.21 10.25 0.79
C GLU A 205 -6.13 10.67 1.95
N GLU A 206 -7.34 11.15 1.65
CA GLU A 206 -8.26 11.58 2.69
C GLU A 206 -9.11 10.44 3.28
N GLY A 207 -9.51 9.48 2.43
CA GLY A 207 -10.42 8.40 2.82
C GLY A 207 -9.78 7.34 3.73
N LEU A 208 -8.45 7.20 3.70
CA LEU A 208 -7.72 6.30 4.60
C LEU A 208 -7.37 6.93 5.95
N VAL A 209 -7.55 8.25 6.11
CA VAL A 209 -7.31 8.91 7.40
C VAL A 209 -8.46 8.60 8.35
N ALA A 210 -8.16 7.81 9.37
CA ALA A 210 -9.14 7.43 10.39
C ALA A 210 -9.72 8.68 11.08
N GLY A 211 -11.04 8.85 11.02
CA GLY A 211 -11.71 10.00 11.63
C GLY A 211 -12.15 11.09 10.65
N SER A 212 -11.71 11.06 9.39
CA SER A 212 -12.00 12.13 8.41
C SER A 212 -13.48 12.23 8.03
N PHE A 213 -14.21 11.12 8.01
CA PHE A 213 -15.60 11.08 7.58
C PHE A 213 -16.52 10.41 8.60
N TRP A 214 -17.60 11.12 8.98
CA TRP A 214 -18.58 10.60 9.92
C TRP A 214 -19.29 9.33 9.44
N VAL A 215 -19.40 9.12 8.12
CA VAL A 215 -20.04 7.95 7.53
C VAL A 215 -19.35 6.63 7.93
N ASP A 216 -18.06 6.67 8.24
CA ASP A 216 -17.35 5.49 8.74
C ASP A 216 -17.81 5.09 10.14
N PHE A 217 -18.24 6.05 10.96
CA PHE A 217 -18.73 5.79 12.33
C PHE A 217 -20.24 5.58 12.37
N LEU A 218 -20.97 6.28 11.49
CA LEU A 218 -22.42 6.22 11.36
C LEU A 218 -22.79 5.92 9.89
N PRO A 219 -22.74 4.64 9.47
CA PRO A 219 -23.02 4.26 8.07
C PRO A 219 -24.39 4.70 7.56
N ALA A 220 -25.37 4.90 8.46
CA ALA A 220 -26.68 5.44 8.11
C ALA A 220 -26.61 6.81 7.40
N LEU A 221 -25.53 7.59 7.60
CA LEU A 221 -25.33 8.88 6.95
C LEU A 221 -25.27 8.81 5.42
N LYS A 222 -24.99 7.63 4.84
CA LYS A 222 -25.00 7.44 3.39
C LYS A 222 -26.39 7.56 2.75
N TYR A 223 -27.45 7.40 3.54
CA TYR A 223 -28.83 7.51 3.06
C TYR A 223 -29.43 8.91 3.26
N VAL A 224 -28.68 9.84 3.87
CA VAL A 224 -29.12 11.22 4.08
C VAL A 224 -29.17 11.91 2.72
N PRO A 225 -30.28 12.54 2.32
CA PRO A 225 -30.36 13.24 1.04
C PRO A 225 -29.30 14.34 0.90
N SER A 226 -28.71 14.46 -0.29
CA SER A 226 -27.61 15.39 -0.60
C SER A 226 -27.95 16.88 -0.51
N TRP A 227 -29.23 17.22 -0.34
CA TRP A 227 -29.69 18.60 -0.10
C TRP A 227 -29.64 18.99 1.38
N MET A 228 -29.53 18.05 2.31
CA MET A 228 -29.50 18.37 3.74
C MET A 228 -28.19 19.06 4.15
N PRO A 229 -28.23 20.01 5.11
CA PRO A 229 -27.02 20.64 5.63
C PRO A 229 -26.01 19.61 6.15
N GLY A 230 -24.71 19.81 5.86
CA GLY A 230 -23.64 18.91 6.29
C GLY A 230 -23.39 17.69 5.39
N THR A 231 -24.05 17.58 4.23
CA THR A 231 -23.86 16.49 3.25
C THR A 231 -22.96 16.85 2.06
N SER A 232 -22.23 17.96 2.12
CA SER A 232 -21.32 18.40 1.03
C SER A 232 -20.28 17.34 0.65
N TRP A 233 -19.89 16.50 1.60
CA TRP A 233 -19.00 15.36 1.39
C TRP A 233 -19.54 14.35 0.35
N GLN A 234 -20.86 14.22 0.18
CA GLN A 234 -21.44 13.31 -0.81
C GLN A 234 -21.14 13.73 -2.24
N LYS A 235 -21.09 15.05 -2.54
CA LYS A 235 -20.67 15.54 -3.86
C LYS A 235 -19.21 15.21 -4.14
N LYS A 236 -18.37 15.33 -3.11
CA LYS A 236 -16.95 14.96 -3.19
C LYS A 236 -16.77 13.47 -3.48
N VAL A 237 -17.48 12.63 -2.73
CA VAL A 237 -17.43 11.17 -2.90
C VAL A 237 -18.00 10.72 -4.25
N ALA A 238 -19.04 11.38 -4.77
CA ALA A 238 -19.55 11.10 -6.11
C ALA A 238 -18.52 11.43 -7.20
N ARG A 239 -17.75 12.52 -7.03
CA ARG A 239 -16.61 12.83 -7.91
C ARG A 239 -15.54 11.73 -7.82
N TRP A 240 -15.13 11.38 -6.60
CA TRP A 240 -14.12 10.32 -6.37
C TRP A 240 -14.54 8.97 -6.96
N ASN A 241 -15.81 8.61 -6.84
CA ASN A 241 -16.36 7.39 -7.42
C ASN A 241 -16.17 7.38 -8.94
N LYS A 242 -16.54 8.48 -9.62
CA LYS A 242 -16.36 8.63 -11.07
C LYS A 242 -14.88 8.58 -11.49
N GLU A 243 -14.01 9.23 -10.73
CA GLU A 243 -12.56 9.22 -11.00
C GLU A 243 -11.98 7.80 -10.83
N THR A 244 -12.36 7.10 -9.77
CA THR A 244 -11.92 5.72 -9.48
C THR A 244 -12.46 4.73 -10.51
N GLU A 245 -13.72 4.87 -10.93
CA GLU A 245 -14.30 4.08 -12.02
C GLU A 245 -13.56 4.34 -13.33
N SER A 246 -13.17 5.59 -13.60
CA SER A 246 -12.42 5.93 -14.81
C SER A 246 -11.03 5.28 -14.83
N VAL A 247 -10.35 5.19 -13.69
CA VAL A 247 -9.07 4.45 -13.56
C VAL A 247 -9.23 2.97 -13.94
N ARG A 248 -10.38 2.37 -13.65
CA ARG A 248 -10.68 0.98 -13.97
C ARG A 248 -11.11 0.76 -15.42
N GLU A 249 -12.02 1.59 -15.90
CA GLU A 249 -12.71 1.34 -17.18
C GLU A 249 -11.99 1.95 -18.39
N VAL A 250 -11.38 3.13 -18.25
CA VAL A 250 -10.80 3.86 -19.39
C VAL A 250 -9.63 3.11 -20.02
N PRO A 251 -8.59 2.65 -19.28
CA PRO A 251 -7.51 1.89 -19.89
C PRO A 251 -7.97 0.56 -20.50
N TRP A 252 -8.96 -0.11 -19.87
CA TRP A 252 -9.52 -1.34 -20.41
C TRP A 252 -10.20 -1.11 -21.76
N ALA A 253 -11.03 -0.07 -21.86
CA ALA A 253 -11.74 0.27 -23.09
C ALA A 253 -10.81 0.68 -24.24
N ASN A 254 -9.60 1.16 -23.92
CA ASN A 254 -8.60 1.63 -24.89
C ASN A 254 -7.40 0.68 -25.01
N MET A 255 -7.53 -0.58 -24.56
CA MET A 255 -6.44 -1.54 -24.64
C MET A 255 -6.02 -1.78 -26.10
N VAL A 256 -4.73 -2.06 -26.31
CA VAL A 256 -4.16 -2.35 -27.62
C VAL A 256 -3.67 -3.79 -27.64
N SER A 257 -4.30 -4.63 -28.46
CA SER A 257 -3.99 -6.07 -28.53
C SER A 257 -2.93 -6.43 -29.58
N ASN A 258 -2.68 -5.56 -30.56
CA ASN A 258 -1.73 -5.81 -31.66
C ASN A 258 -0.30 -5.35 -31.33
N THR A 259 0.20 -5.71 -30.14
CA THR A 259 1.57 -5.39 -29.70
C THR A 259 2.51 -6.58 -29.93
N PRO A 260 3.82 -6.37 -30.17
CA PRO A 260 4.77 -7.47 -30.36
C PRO A 260 4.86 -8.43 -29.17
N ILE A 261 4.65 -7.91 -27.96
CA ILE A 261 4.48 -8.68 -26.73
C ILE A 261 3.04 -8.44 -26.26
N PRO A 262 2.19 -9.47 -26.15
CA PRO A 262 0.82 -9.29 -25.68
C PRO A 262 0.78 -8.73 -24.25
N SER A 263 -0.08 -7.73 -24.03
CA SER A 263 -0.34 -7.18 -22.70
C SER A 263 -1.20 -8.11 -21.85
N ILE A 264 -1.24 -7.87 -20.54
CA ILE A 264 -2.07 -8.67 -19.61
C ILE A 264 -3.55 -8.58 -20.01
N ALA A 265 -4.05 -7.38 -20.32
CA ALA A 265 -5.43 -7.16 -20.73
C ALA A 265 -5.73 -7.84 -22.08
N ALA A 266 -4.82 -7.79 -23.05
CA ALA A 266 -4.99 -8.47 -24.33
C ALA A 266 -5.11 -10.00 -24.14
N ASN A 267 -4.21 -10.60 -23.36
CA ASN A 267 -4.27 -12.04 -23.05
C ASN A 267 -5.56 -12.44 -22.33
N LEU A 268 -6.04 -11.60 -21.40
CA LEU A 268 -7.30 -11.84 -20.71
C LEU A 268 -8.50 -11.65 -21.62
N SER A 269 -8.47 -10.69 -22.55
CA SER A 269 -9.54 -10.45 -23.52
C SER A 269 -9.73 -11.67 -24.43
N GLU A 270 -8.65 -12.25 -24.95
CA GLU A 270 -8.73 -13.47 -25.77
C GLU A 270 -9.40 -14.63 -25.01
N ARG A 271 -9.03 -14.83 -23.73
CA ARG A 271 -9.64 -15.85 -22.86
C ARG A 271 -11.11 -15.57 -22.55
N ILE A 272 -11.51 -14.30 -22.52
CA ILE A 272 -12.90 -13.88 -22.29
C ILE A 272 -13.75 -14.14 -23.54
N ASP A 273 -13.19 -13.91 -24.74
CA ASP A 273 -13.86 -14.12 -26.02
C ASP A 273 -14.18 -15.60 -26.30
N GLU A 274 -13.49 -16.53 -25.63
CA GLU A 274 -13.76 -17.98 -25.68
C GLU A 274 -14.90 -18.43 -24.74
N LEU A 275 -15.44 -17.54 -23.91
CA LEU A 275 -16.45 -17.84 -22.91
C LEU A 275 -17.78 -17.14 -23.23
N ASP A 276 -18.87 -17.75 -22.77
CA ASP A 276 -20.23 -17.23 -22.89
C ASP A 276 -20.93 -17.08 -21.52
N GLY A 277 -22.00 -16.27 -21.49
CA GLY A 277 -22.89 -16.16 -20.33
C GLY A 277 -22.24 -15.68 -19.04
N ASP A 278 -22.54 -16.35 -17.92
CA ASP A 278 -22.09 -15.93 -16.59
C ASP A 278 -20.56 -16.03 -16.41
N GLU A 279 -19.91 -16.98 -17.08
CA GLU A 279 -18.45 -17.16 -17.01
C GLU A 279 -17.71 -16.02 -17.71
N HIS A 280 -18.22 -15.59 -18.87
CA HIS A 280 -17.75 -14.40 -19.58
C HIS A 280 -17.82 -13.16 -18.70
N ALA A 281 -19.00 -12.86 -18.16
CA ALA A 281 -19.23 -11.66 -17.34
C ALA A 281 -18.33 -11.65 -16.10
N LYS A 282 -18.20 -12.81 -15.44
CA LYS A 282 -17.35 -12.96 -14.25
C LYS A 282 -15.87 -12.77 -14.58
N LEU A 283 -15.34 -13.43 -15.61
CA LEU A 283 -13.92 -13.30 -15.96
C LEU A 283 -13.60 -11.87 -16.41
N GLN A 284 -14.50 -11.22 -17.16
CA GLN A 284 -14.34 -9.83 -17.57
C GLN A 284 -14.27 -8.88 -16.36
N GLU A 285 -15.18 -9.02 -15.39
CA GLU A 285 -15.15 -8.19 -14.18
C GLU A 285 -13.83 -8.35 -13.41
N ILE A 286 -13.41 -9.60 -13.16
CA ILE A 286 -12.19 -9.89 -12.41
C ILE A 286 -10.96 -9.39 -13.18
N SER A 287 -10.93 -9.56 -14.50
CA SER A 287 -9.82 -9.11 -15.36
C SER A 287 -9.66 -7.60 -15.35
N LYS A 288 -10.76 -6.84 -15.50
CA LYS A 288 -10.78 -5.39 -15.34
C LYS A 288 -10.21 -4.97 -13.99
N ASN A 289 -10.67 -5.61 -12.91
CA ASN A 289 -10.23 -5.31 -11.55
C ASN A 289 -8.74 -5.61 -11.35
N VAL A 290 -8.24 -6.74 -11.86
CA VAL A 290 -6.83 -7.13 -11.75
C VAL A 290 -5.93 -6.16 -12.50
N CYS A 291 -6.25 -5.83 -13.74
CA CYS A 291 -5.48 -4.85 -14.52
C CYS A 291 -5.51 -3.47 -13.85
N ALA A 292 -6.67 -3.03 -13.38
CA ALA A 292 -6.82 -1.75 -12.69
C ALA A 292 -6.04 -1.68 -11.38
N VAL A 293 -5.91 -2.80 -10.66
CA VAL A 293 -5.08 -2.88 -9.43
C VAL A 293 -3.60 -2.68 -9.73
N VAL A 294 -3.09 -3.24 -10.84
CA VAL A 294 -1.68 -3.04 -11.25
C VAL A 294 -1.45 -1.56 -11.57
N TYR A 295 -2.35 -0.98 -12.35
CA TYR A 295 -2.28 0.43 -12.74
C TYR A 295 -2.42 1.39 -11.55
N ALA A 296 -3.41 1.16 -10.69
CA ALA A 296 -3.61 1.93 -9.46
C ALA A 296 -2.54 1.65 -8.39
N GLY A 297 -1.66 0.67 -8.57
CA GLY A 297 -0.54 0.40 -7.67
C GLY A 297 0.48 1.55 -7.61
N GLU A 298 0.52 2.40 -8.64
CA GLU A 298 1.25 3.67 -8.65
C GLU A 298 0.54 4.80 -7.88
N LEU A 299 -0.65 4.55 -7.34
CA LEU A 299 -1.34 5.53 -6.52
C LEU A 299 -0.93 5.36 -5.06
N THR A 300 -0.26 6.36 -4.49
CA THR A 300 -0.06 6.43 -3.04
C THR A 300 -0.56 7.74 -2.44
N PRO A 301 -0.90 7.77 -1.14
CA PRO A 301 -1.20 9.02 -0.45
C PRO A 301 -0.06 10.04 -0.63
N GLY A 302 -0.38 11.24 -1.11
CA GLY A 302 0.63 12.27 -1.44
C GLY A 302 1.11 12.27 -2.89
N GLY A 303 0.59 11.37 -3.75
CA GLY A 303 0.68 11.48 -5.21
C GLY A 303 1.90 10.85 -5.88
N ALA A 304 2.94 10.46 -5.15
CA ALA A 304 4.10 9.75 -5.72
C ALA A 304 3.85 8.24 -5.76
N GLY A 305 4.18 7.57 -6.86
CA GLY A 305 4.07 6.11 -6.94
C GLY A 305 4.99 5.35 -5.99
N THR A 306 4.70 4.08 -5.69
CA THR A 306 5.53 3.30 -4.76
C THR A 306 6.97 3.13 -5.28
N LEU A 307 7.13 2.89 -6.58
CA LEU A 307 8.43 2.79 -7.23
C LEU A 307 9.08 4.18 -7.38
N SER A 308 8.29 5.23 -7.64
CA SER A 308 8.77 6.62 -7.64
C SER A 308 9.38 7.01 -6.29
N ALA A 309 8.70 6.70 -5.18
CA ALA A 309 9.20 6.95 -3.83
C ALA A 309 10.48 6.15 -3.51
N ALA A 310 10.61 4.92 -4.02
CA ALA A 310 11.82 4.11 -3.87
C ALA A 310 13.00 4.72 -4.66
N LEU A 311 12.77 5.21 -5.89
CA LEU A 311 13.79 5.89 -6.69
C LEU A 311 14.20 7.24 -6.06
N GLN A 312 13.25 7.99 -5.53
CA GLN A 312 13.53 9.21 -4.76
C GLN A 312 14.42 8.91 -3.54
N THR A 313 14.11 7.84 -2.81
CA THR A 313 14.93 7.37 -1.69
C THR A 313 16.35 7.01 -2.14
N LEU A 314 16.48 6.32 -3.28
CA LEU A 314 17.78 5.97 -3.84
C LEU A 314 18.59 7.22 -4.18
N ILE A 315 18.02 8.19 -4.92
CA ILE A 315 18.71 9.45 -5.24
C ILE A 315 19.12 10.18 -3.97
N PHE A 316 18.20 10.29 -3.01
CA PHE A 316 18.46 10.96 -1.75
C PHE A 316 19.62 10.30 -0.98
N ALA A 317 19.65 8.97 -0.93
CA ALA A 317 20.75 8.22 -0.34
C ALA A 317 22.07 8.45 -1.09
N MET A 318 22.08 8.48 -2.43
CA MET A 318 23.31 8.70 -3.21
C MET A 318 23.89 10.10 -2.98
N VAL A 319 23.02 11.11 -2.84
CA VAL A 319 23.45 12.49 -2.53
C VAL A 319 24.07 12.59 -1.13
N LEU A 320 23.53 11.88 -0.14
CA LEU A 320 24.01 11.91 1.23
C LEU A 320 25.22 10.99 1.49
N HIS A 321 25.35 9.92 0.70
CA HIS A 321 26.35 8.86 0.85
C HIS A 321 27.11 8.64 -0.48
N PRO A 322 27.87 9.64 -0.95
CA PRO A 322 28.60 9.55 -2.22
C PRO A 322 29.62 8.41 -2.23
N GLU A 323 30.16 8.01 -1.07
CA GLU A 323 31.01 6.82 -0.93
C GLU A 323 30.28 5.54 -1.33
N ALA A 324 29.00 5.41 -0.95
CA ALA A 324 28.20 4.26 -1.30
C ALA A 324 27.86 4.25 -2.79
N GLN A 325 27.57 5.44 -3.36
CA GLN A 325 27.36 5.60 -4.80
C GLN A 325 28.62 5.20 -5.61
N ASN A 326 29.79 5.74 -5.24
CA ASN A 326 31.05 5.46 -5.91
C ASN A 326 31.40 3.96 -5.89
N ARG A 327 31.13 3.28 -4.77
CA ARG A 327 31.37 1.84 -4.66
C ARG A 327 30.43 1.02 -5.56
N ALA A 328 29.17 1.42 -5.71
CA ALA A 328 28.25 0.77 -6.65
C ALA A 328 28.66 1.01 -8.10
N GLN A 329 29.14 2.21 -8.43
CA GLN A 329 29.70 2.52 -9.76
C GLN A 329 30.92 1.65 -10.06
N GLN A 330 31.85 1.50 -9.11
CA GLN A 330 33.02 0.62 -9.28
C GLN A 330 32.63 -0.85 -9.52
N GLU A 331 31.61 -1.36 -8.82
CA GLU A 331 31.10 -2.71 -9.06
C GLU A 331 30.50 -2.84 -10.47
N LEU A 332 29.71 -1.85 -10.91
CA LEU A 332 29.14 -1.81 -12.26
C LEU A 332 30.23 -1.74 -13.33
N ASP A 333 31.26 -0.91 -13.14
CA ASP A 333 32.39 -0.79 -14.07
C ASP A 333 33.17 -2.11 -14.20
N GLN A 334 33.32 -2.86 -13.11
CA GLN A 334 34.01 -4.16 -13.11
C GLN A 334 33.20 -5.29 -13.75
N VAL A 335 31.88 -5.32 -13.52
CA VAL A 335 31.01 -6.42 -13.94
C VAL A 335 30.43 -6.20 -15.33
N VAL A 336 29.99 -4.97 -15.62
CA VAL A 336 29.30 -4.60 -16.85
C VAL A 336 30.25 -3.95 -17.85
N GLY A 337 31.16 -3.10 -17.35
CA GLY A 337 32.08 -2.31 -18.18
C GLY A 337 31.41 -1.11 -18.86
N SER A 338 32.11 -0.50 -19.83
CA SER A 338 31.68 0.72 -20.54
C SER A 338 30.98 0.49 -21.88
N GLU A 339 30.99 -0.74 -22.40
CA GLU A 339 30.54 -1.03 -23.77
C GLU A 339 29.03 -1.30 -23.88
N ARG A 340 28.34 -1.50 -22.76
CA ARG A 340 26.90 -1.78 -22.71
C ARG A 340 26.25 -1.25 -21.43
N LEU A 341 24.93 -1.17 -21.43
CA LEU A 341 24.15 -0.91 -20.22
C LEU A 341 23.95 -2.19 -19.39
N PRO A 342 23.72 -2.09 -18.07
CA PRO A 342 23.38 -3.22 -17.21
C PRO A 342 22.09 -3.93 -17.66
N ASP A 343 22.01 -5.23 -17.40
CA ASP A 343 20.83 -6.06 -17.68
C ASP A 343 20.51 -7.01 -16.50
N PHE A 344 19.33 -7.62 -16.48
CA PHE A 344 18.88 -8.54 -15.43
C PHE A 344 19.80 -9.75 -15.23
N ALA A 345 20.48 -10.19 -16.29
CA ALA A 345 21.47 -11.26 -16.24
C ALA A 345 22.67 -10.92 -15.33
N ASP A 346 22.98 -9.64 -15.13
CA ASP A 346 24.10 -9.18 -14.31
C ASP A 346 23.77 -9.22 -12.81
N ALA A 347 22.49 -9.30 -12.43
CA ALA A 347 22.05 -9.16 -11.03
C ALA A 347 22.68 -10.18 -10.07
N GLY A 348 23.04 -11.37 -10.56
CA GLY A 348 23.77 -12.38 -9.78
C GLY A 348 25.18 -11.94 -9.37
N SER A 349 25.79 -11.07 -10.18
CA SER A 349 27.18 -10.61 -10.05
C SER A 349 27.30 -9.19 -9.46
N LEU A 350 26.18 -8.60 -9.01
CA LEU A 350 26.14 -7.25 -8.43
C LEU A 350 25.74 -7.27 -6.93
N PRO A 351 26.46 -7.98 -6.06
CA PRO A 351 26.09 -8.13 -4.65
C PRO A 351 26.03 -6.81 -3.89
N TYR A 352 26.96 -5.87 -4.12
CA TYR A 352 26.97 -4.57 -3.44
C TYR A 352 25.81 -3.69 -3.91
N THR A 353 25.54 -3.63 -5.21
CA THR A 353 24.39 -2.88 -5.75
C THR A 353 23.08 -3.44 -5.18
N ARG A 354 22.95 -4.75 -5.05
CA ARG A 354 21.76 -5.37 -4.42
C ARG A 354 21.67 -5.08 -2.93
N ALA A 355 22.81 -5.05 -2.23
CA ALA A 355 22.88 -4.64 -0.83
C ALA A 355 22.47 -3.17 -0.64
N LEU A 356 22.88 -2.28 -1.55
CA LEU A 356 22.51 -0.86 -1.59
C LEU A 356 20.98 -0.68 -1.73
N LEU A 357 20.35 -1.41 -2.65
CA LEU A 357 18.90 -1.37 -2.85
C LEU A 357 18.15 -1.90 -1.61
N LYS A 358 18.64 -2.97 -0.99
CA LYS A 358 18.11 -3.47 0.30
C LYS A 358 18.20 -2.40 1.38
N GLU A 359 19.33 -1.70 1.49
CA GLU A 359 19.49 -0.66 2.49
C GLU A 359 18.59 0.55 2.24
N CYS A 360 18.34 0.93 0.99
CA CYS A 360 17.36 1.97 0.66
C CYS A 360 15.95 1.60 1.19
N MET A 361 15.52 0.36 0.93
CA MET A 361 14.22 -0.14 1.40
C MET A 361 14.12 -0.20 2.93
N ARG A 362 15.22 -0.52 3.62
CA ARG A 362 15.28 -0.56 5.09
C ARG A 362 15.29 0.84 5.70
N TRP A 363 16.12 1.73 5.16
CA TRP A 363 16.42 3.04 5.73
C TRP A 363 15.25 4.02 5.60
N GLN A 364 14.61 4.10 4.43
CA GLN A 364 13.37 4.87 4.24
C GLN A 364 12.29 3.99 3.57
N PRO A 365 11.56 3.17 4.36
CA PRO A 365 10.51 2.33 3.79
C PRO A 365 9.35 3.18 3.29
N VAL A 366 8.93 2.94 2.04
CA VAL A 366 7.86 3.69 1.33
C VAL A 366 6.55 3.74 2.13
N ALA A 367 6.17 2.65 2.78
CA ALA A 367 4.91 2.56 3.52
C ALA A 367 5.13 2.21 5.00
N PRO A 368 5.53 3.16 5.86
CA PRO A 368 6.03 2.89 7.22
C PRO A 368 4.98 2.33 8.21
N LEU A 369 3.68 2.43 7.89
CA LEU A 369 2.57 2.17 8.83
C LEU A 369 1.61 1.02 8.50
N SER A 370 1.56 0.47 7.28
CA SER A 370 0.50 -0.52 6.97
C SER A 370 0.68 -1.87 7.70
N VAL A 371 1.91 -2.12 8.14
CA VAL A 371 2.40 -2.93 9.27
C VAL A 371 3.42 -1.98 9.94
N PRO A 372 3.78 -2.07 11.23
CA PRO A 372 4.84 -1.23 11.83
C PRO A 372 6.24 -1.46 11.22
N ARG A 373 6.39 -1.17 9.93
CA ARG A 373 7.54 -1.53 9.11
C ARG A 373 8.75 -0.71 9.50
N ARG A 374 8.59 0.60 9.68
CA ARG A 374 9.73 1.44 10.05
C ARG A 374 10.33 1.02 11.38
N ARG A 375 9.51 0.72 12.39
CA ARG A 375 10.01 0.30 13.70
C ARG A 375 10.75 -1.03 13.63
N ILE A 376 10.24 -2.02 12.88
CA ILE A 376 10.92 -3.31 12.66
C ILE A 376 12.26 -3.09 11.92
N LEU A 377 12.25 -2.26 10.87
CA LEU A 377 13.44 -1.97 10.05
C LEU A 377 14.46 -1.07 10.75
N HIS A 378 14.08 -0.42 11.85
CA HIS A 378 14.95 0.40 12.69
C HIS A 378 15.11 -0.19 14.09
N ASP A 379 14.94 -1.50 14.23
CA ASP A 379 15.12 -2.18 15.51
C ASP A 379 16.60 -2.44 15.79
N PRO A 380 17.21 -1.87 16.85
CA PRO A 380 18.64 -2.03 17.11
C PRO A 380 19.08 -3.48 17.36
N GLU A 381 18.18 -4.34 17.85
CA GLU A 381 18.45 -5.78 18.02
C GLU A 381 18.54 -6.51 16.68
N THR A 382 17.73 -6.09 15.71
CA THR A 382 17.65 -6.70 14.37
C THR A 382 18.64 -6.06 13.37
N PHE A 383 18.79 -4.74 13.46
CA PHE A 383 19.62 -3.91 12.59
C PHE A 383 20.52 -3.01 13.46
N PRO A 384 21.76 -3.43 13.76
CA PRO A 384 22.70 -2.62 14.55
C PRO A 384 22.94 -1.24 13.93
N GLU A 385 22.94 -0.16 14.70
CA GLU A 385 23.01 1.21 14.15
C GLU A 385 21.93 1.45 13.07
N PRO A 386 20.63 1.33 13.44
CA PRO A 386 19.53 1.32 12.47
C PRO A 386 19.32 2.65 11.74
N ASP A 387 19.77 3.76 12.32
CA ASP A 387 19.62 5.08 11.71
C ASP A 387 20.71 5.37 10.65
N GLU A 388 21.80 4.61 10.67
CA GLU A 388 22.87 4.71 9.67
C GLU A 388 22.47 4.01 8.36
N PHE A 389 22.80 4.66 7.25
CA PHE A 389 22.72 4.05 5.92
C PHE A 389 24.00 3.26 5.66
N ARG A 390 23.91 1.92 5.73
CA ARG A 390 25.07 1.03 5.60
C ARG A 390 24.77 -0.20 4.73
N PRO A 391 24.98 -0.12 3.41
CA PRO A 391 24.81 -1.26 2.49
C PRO A 391 25.61 -2.49 2.90
N GLU A 392 26.80 -2.30 3.47
CA GLU A 392 27.72 -3.36 3.94
C GLU A 392 27.06 -4.33 4.91
N ARG A 393 25.99 -3.91 5.58
CA ARG A 393 25.19 -4.75 6.46
C ARG A 393 24.74 -6.03 5.75
N TYR A 394 24.36 -5.93 4.48
CA TYR A 394 23.91 -7.07 3.69
C TYR A 394 25.04 -7.79 2.96
N LEU A 395 26.30 -7.57 3.34
CA LEU A 395 27.44 -8.24 2.74
C LEU A 395 28.19 -9.10 3.74
N LYS A 396 28.63 -10.27 3.28
CA LYS A 396 29.51 -11.21 3.98
C LYS A 396 30.45 -11.81 2.95
N ASP A 397 31.76 -11.63 3.14
CA ASP A 397 32.79 -12.10 2.22
C ASP A 397 32.59 -11.63 0.76
N GLY A 398 32.12 -10.39 0.59
CA GLY A 398 31.86 -9.79 -0.73
C GLY A 398 30.57 -10.26 -1.42
N MET A 399 29.85 -11.20 -0.83
CA MET A 399 28.58 -11.72 -1.32
C MET A 399 27.41 -11.23 -0.45
N LEU A 400 26.18 -11.36 -0.95
CA LEU A 400 25.01 -11.07 -0.15
C LEU A 400 24.98 -11.95 1.10
N ASN A 401 24.83 -11.32 2.27
CA ASN A 401 24.79 -11.99 3.56
C ASN A 401 23.44 -12.70 3.75
N PRO A 402 23.39 -14.04 3.76
CA PRO A 402 22.15 -14.78 3.97
C PRO A 402 21.66 -14.73 5.43
N ASP A 403 22.53 -14.37 6.38
CA ASP A 403 22.21 -14.30 7.80
C ASP A 403 21.42 -13.04 8.16
N MET A 404 21.41 -12.02 7.28
CA MET A 404 20.64 -10.80 7.48
C MET A 404 19.22 -10.95 6.98
N ILE A 405 18.27 -10.43 7.76
CA ILE A 405 16.87 -10.34 7.36
C ILE A 405 16.77 -9.51 6.08
N ASP A 406 16.12 -10.08 5.06
CA ASP A 406 15.80 -9.36 3.84
C ASP A 406 14.75 -8.28 4.15
N PRO A 407 15.05 -6.98 3.99
CA PRO A 407 14.06 -5.93 4.23
C PRO A 407 12.83 -6.10 3.34
N ALA A 408 12.95 -6.73 2.16
CA ALA A 408 11.81 -7.04 1.30
C ALA A 408 10.75 -7.89 2.01
N ALA A 409 11.17 -8.82 2.88
CA ALA A 409 10.26 -9.67 3.67
C ALA A 409 9.42 -8.87 4.69
N VAL A 410 9.83 -7.64 5.02
CA VAL A 410 9.10 -6.74 5.92
C VAL A 410 8.37 -5.66 5.12
N VAL A 411 9.05 -5.07 4.13
CA VAL A 411 8.55 -3.94 3.32
C VAL A 411 7.32 -4.34 2.50
N PHE A 412 7.31 -5.53 1.93
CA PHE A 412 6.17 -6.02 1.14
C PHE A 412 5.08 -6.68 2.00
N GLY A 413 5.25 -6.71 3.33
CA GLY A 413 4.32 -7.36 4.25
C GLY A 413 4.47 -8.89 4.27
N THR A 414 3.69 -9.54 5.13
CA THR A 414 3.73 -10.99 5.32
C THR A 414 2.32 -11.59 5.39
N GLY A 415 2.22 -12.90 5.15
CA GLY A 415 0.95 -13.64 5.19
C GLY A 415 0.21 -13.65 3.85
N ARG A 416 -1.12 -13.68 3.89
CA ARG A 416 -1.95 -13.82 2.68
C ARG A 416 -2.15 -12.51 1.91
N ARG A 417 -1.82 -11.36 2.51
CA ARG A 417 -2.10 -10.03 1.95
C ARG A 417 -0.85 -9.34 1.48
#